data_AF-A0A7V0U4P1-F1
#
_entry.id   AF-A0A7V0U4P1-F1
#
_cell.length_a   1.000
_cell.length_b   1.000
_cell.length_c   1.000
_cell.angle_alpha   90.00
_cell.angle_beta   90.00
_cell.angle_gamma   90.00
#
_symmetry.space_group_name_H-M   'P 1'
#
loop_
_entity.id
_entity.type
_entity.pdbx_description
1 polymer ?
#
loop_
_entity_poly.entity_id
_entity_poly.type
_entity_poly.pdbx_seq_one_letter_code
_entity_poly.pdbx_strand_id
1 'polypeptide(L)'
;MKWNVICWASLILSVSVLGAMSQSSVDAFPVGTTTMIYHVYSEDLVEPQVLELRVTSDGDLYTVRMTTEQTGTEDELAAGFGFLFGAATITSGTGSFSYSSLQALMDQRSRLQEGQSYLLPGGGEFQEIEGVTIAGVFCLEGTVVNAQDDTMRMRVAFALSHPVFISPRLLSEEKRDDVWVETFRLELISYEHAESDG
;
A
#
# COMPACT_ATOMS: atom_id res chain seq x y z
N MET A 1 -5.78 -36.71 -28.65
CA MET A 1 -5.84 -35.56 -29.57
C MET A 1 -6.55 -34.43 -28.86
N LYS A 2 -5.82 -33.34 -28.54
CA LYS A 2 -6.27 -31.94 -28.26
C LYS A 2 -7.20 -31.76 -27.03
N TRP A 3 -7.01 -30.80 -26.11
CA TRP A 3 -6.24 -29.56 -26.16
C TRP A 3 -6.01 -29.05 -24.72
N ASN A 4 -4.76 -28.74 -24.38
CA ASN A 4 -4.40 -27.84 -23.29
C ASN A 4 -4.95 -26.44 -23.62
N VAL A 5 -5.84 -25.91 -22.78
CA VAL A 5 -6.01 -24.46 -22.65
C VAL A 5 -5.42 -24.09 -21.30
N ILE A 6 -4.18 -23.65 -21.40
CA ILE A 6 -3.35 -23.16 -20.30
C ILE A 6 -4.01 -21.88 -19.76
N CYS A 7 -4.19 -21.83 -18.44
CA CYS A 7 -4.52 -20.63 -17.67
C CYS A 7 -3.46 -19.53 -17.90
N TRP A 8 -3.64 -18.71 -18.93
CA TRP A 8 -2.83 -17.51 -19.18
C TRP A 8 -3.45 -16.22 -18.58
N ALA A 9 -4.52 -16.34 -17.77
CA ALA A 9 -5.23 -15.17 -17.23
C ALA A 9 -4.73 -14.70 -15.85
N SER A 10 -3.95 -15.51 -15.12
CA SER A 10 -3.56 -15.20 -13.74
C SER A 10 -2.28 -14.37 -13.59
N LEU A 11 -1.52 -14.13 -14.66
CA LEU A 11 -0.21 -13.45 -14.59
C LEU A 11 -0.27 -11.95 -14.93
N ILE A 12 -1.33 -11.47 -15.59
CA ILE A 12 -1.46 -10.06 -15.99
C ILE A 12 -2.08 -9.20 -14.85
N LEU A 13 -2.78 -9.82 -13.90
CA LEU A 13 -3.42 -9.10 -12.79
C LEU A 13 -2.40 -8.55 -11.77
N SER A 14 -1.35 -9.31 -11.46
CA SER A 14 -0.39 -8.97 -10.40
C SER A 14 0.51 -7.77 -10.75
N VAL A 15 0.89 -7.59 -12.02
CA VAL A 15 1.69 -6.42 -12.44
C VAL A 15 0.87 -5.13 -12.43
N SER A 16 -0.41 -5.22 -12.78
CA SER A 16 -1.35 -4.09 -12.81
C SER A 16 -1.61 -3.52 -11.41
N VAL A 17 -1.75 -4.40 -10.41
CA VAL A 17 -1.98 -4.04 -9.01
C VAL A 17 -0.75 -3.34 -8.39
N LEU A 18 0.46 -3.76 -8.74
CA LEU A 18 1.69 -3.10 -8.26
C LEU A 18 1.86 -1.69 -8.81
N GLY A 19 1.53 -1.46 -10.08
CA GLY A 19 1.57 -0.12 -10.67
C GLY A 19 0.55 0.84 -10.06
N ALA A 20 -0.64 0.35 -9.70
CA ALA A 20 -1.71 1.14 -9.09
C ALA A 20 -1.41 1.59 -7.65
N MET A 21 -0.57 0.83 -6.93
CA MET A 21 -0.18 1.11 -5.55
C MET A 21 1.19 1.79 -5.45
N SER A 22 1.87 1.99 -6.59
CA SER A 22 3.23 2.52 -6.66
C SER A 22 3.25 3.98 -6.25
N GLN A 23 3.80 4.29 -5.08
CA GLN A 23 3.98 5.67 -4.63
C GLN A 23 5.14 6.35 -5.37
N SER A 24 6.23 5.62 -5.57
CA SER A 24 7.43 6.10 -6.26
C SER A 24 7.63 5.30 -7.54
N SER A 25 7.85 6.01 -8.65
CA SER A 25 8.34 5.39 -9.87
C SER A 25 9.69 4.73 -9.64
N VAL A 26 9.97 3.66 -10.38
CA VAL A 26 11.20 2.86 -10.16
C VAL A 26 12.49 3.66 -10.39
N ASP A 27 12.45 4.71 -11.21
CA ASP A 27 13.55 5.63 -11.50
C ASP A 27 13.87 6.61 -10.35
N ALA A 28 12.99 6.72 -9.34
CA ALA A 28 13.26 7.50 -8.14
C ALA A 28 14.19 6.76 -7.16
N PHE A 29 14.39 5.45 -7.35
CA PHE A 29 15.24 4.64 -6.46
C PHE A 29 16.72 4.82 -6.80
N PRO A 30 17.59 5.03 -5.79
CA PRO A 30 19.03 5.13 -6.00
C PRO A 30 19.61 3.82 -6.54
N VAL A 31 20.74 3.92 -7.25
CA VAL A 31 21.55 2.77 -7.69
C VAL A 31 21.95 1.93 -6.48
N GLY A 32 21.81 0.61 -6.59
CA GLY A 32 21.95 -0.33 -5.49
C GLY A 32 20.65 -1.08 -5.24
N THR A 33 20.47 -1.58 -4.02
CA THR A 33 19.31 -2.36 -3.59
C THR A 33 18.61 -1.69 -2.43
N THR A 34 17.35 -1.31 -2.65
CA THR A 34 16.44 -0.85 -1.60
C THR A 34 15.54 -1.99 -1.17
N THR A 35 15.56 -2.33 0.10
CA THR A 35 14.71 -3.36 0.72
C THR A 35 13.70 -2.69 1.63
N MET A 36 12.43 -3.01 1.44
CA MET A 36 11.31 -2.51 2.24
C MET A 36 10.54 -3.71 2.79
N ILE A 37 10.37 -3.78 4.09
CA ILE A 37 9.62 -4.85 4.76
C ILE A 37 8.37 -4.24 5.38
N TYR A 38 7.23 -4.86 5.12
CA TYR A 38 5.93 -4.46 5.63
C TYR A 38 5.33 -5.58 6.46
N HIS A 39 4.58 -5.18 7.48
CA HIS A 39 3.55 -6.01 8.06
C HIS A 39 2.20 -5.70 7.43
N VAL A 40 1.44 -6.76 7.15
CA VAL A 40 0.09 -6.70 6.62
C VAL A 40 -0.84 -7.40 7.59
N TYR A 41 -1.68 -6.61 8.25
CA TYR A 41 -2.73 -7.06 9.15
C TYR A 41 -4.08 -7.02 8.44
N SER A 42 -4.93 -7.97 8.78
CA SER A 42 -6.35 -8.04 8.44
C SER A 42 -7.08 -8.68 9.61
N GLU A 43 -8.34 -8.33 9.84
CA GLU A 43 -9.12 -8.91 10.95
C GLU A 43 -9.27 -10.44 10.89
N ASP A 44 -9.19 -11.01 9.68
CA ASP A 44 -9.25 -12.45 9.44
C ASP A 44 -7.92 -13.18 9.69
N LEU A 45 -6.86 -12.47 10.07
CA LEU A 45 -5.53 -13.04 10.29
C LEU A 45 -5.16 -13.04 11.78
N VAL A 46 -4.71 -14.19 12.26
CA VAL A 46 -4.20 -14.33 13.63
C VAL A 46 -2.81 -13.68 13.77
N GLU A 47 -1.96 -13.85 12.75
CA GLU A 47 -0.64 -13.21 12.69
C GLU A 47 -0.52 -12.30 11.46
N PRO A 48 0.17 -11.15 11.57
CA PRO A 48 0.45 -10.31 10.41
C PRO A 48 1.24 -11.06 9.34
N GLN A 49 0.91 -10.85 8.07
CA GLN A 49 1.72 -11.31 6.94
C GLN A 49 2.94 -10.40 6.79
N VAL A 50 4.05 -10.96 6.31
CA VAL A 50 5.24 -10.21 5.95
C VAL A 50 5.28 -10.02 4.44
N LEU A 51 5.42 -8.77 4.00
CA LEU A 51 5.67 -8.42 2.62
C LEU A 51 7.06 -7.80 2.51
N GLU A 52 7.97 -8.44 1.80
CA GLU A 52 9.25 -7.87 1.39
C GLU A 52 9.15 -7.37 -0.05
N LEU A 53 9.45 -6.09 -0.25
CA LEU A 53 9.65 -5.48 -1.56
C LEU A 53 11.11 -5.08 -1.70
N ARG A 54 11.75 -5.56 -2.76
CA ARG A 54 13.15 -5.24 -3.07
C ARG A 54 13.23 -4.62 -4.45
N VAL A 55 13.75 -3.40 -4.52
CA VAL A 55 14.01 -2.67 -5.77
C VAL A 55 15.51 -2.59 -5.93
N THR A 56 16.02 -3.24 -6.98
CA THR A 56 17.42 -3.16 -7.38
C THR A 56 17.53 -2.32 -8.64
N SER A 57 18.33 -1.26 -8.61
CA SER A 57 18.67 -0.43 -9.77
C SER A 57 20.15 -0.57 -10.08
N ASP A 58 20.49 -0.85 -11.33
CA ASP A 58 21.86 -0.81 -11.85
C ASP A 58 22.12 0.44 -12.72
N GLY A 59 21.23 1.43 -12.66
CA GLY A 59 21.25 2.65 -13.45
C GLY A 59 20.23 2.62 -14.59
N ASP A 60 20.37 1.66 -15.51
CA ASP A 60 19.52 1.56 -16.70
C ASP A 60 18.46 0.44 -16.59
N LEU A 61 18.67 -0.54 -15.72
CA LEU A 61 17.76 -1.65 -15.48
C LEU A 61 17.29 -1.64 -14.03
N TYR A 62 16.02 -2.02 -13.86
CA TYR A 62 15.34 -2.09 -12.58
C TYR A 62 14.78 -3.49 -12.40
N THR A 63 15.12 -4.12 -11.28
CA THR A 63 14.53 -5.39 -10.84
C THR A 63 13.69 -5.13 -9.61
N VAL A 64 12.40 -5.45 -9.70
CA VAL A 64 11.50 -5.45 -8.55
C VAL A 64 11.23 -6.91 -8.15
N ARG A 65 11.54 -7.26 -6.90
CA ARG A 65 11.19 -8.54 -6.30
C ARG A 65 10.18 -8.31 -5.18
N MET A 66 9.15 -9.14 -5.16
CA MET A 66 8.15 -9.18 -4.12
C MET A 66 8.14 -10.57 -3.49
N THR A 67 8.25 -10.64 -2.17
CA THR A 67 8.13 -11.87 -1.40
C THR A 67 7.04 -11.67 -0.36
N THR A 68 6.07 -12.57 -0.33
CA THR A 68 5.01 -12.59 0.69
C THR A 68 5.15 -13.85 1.53
N GLU A 69 5.16 -13.68 2.85
CA GLU A 69 5.21 -14.76 3.82
C GLU A 69 3.99 -14.64 4.75
N GLN A 70 3.32 -15.77 4.99
CA GLN A 70 2.17 -15.85 5.88
C GLN A 70 2.27 -17.14 6.68
N THR A 71 2.07 -17.01 7.99
CA THR A 71 1.87 -18.14 8.91
C THR A 71 0.42 -18.10 9.35
N GLY A 72 -0.27 -19.23 9.28
CA GLY A 72 -1.69 -19.30 9.62
C GLY A 72 -2.26 -20.72 9.59
N THR A 73 -3.54 -20.83 9.92
CA THR A 73 -4.32 -22.07 9.81
C THR A 73 -4.58 -22.45 8.35
N GLU A 74 -5.06 -23.68 8.09
CA GLU A 74 -5.40 -24.12 6.73
C GLU A 74 -6.44 -23.20 6.08
N ASP A 75 -7.47 -22.79 6.82
CA ASP A 75 -8.51 -21.90 6.35
C ASP A 75 -7.97 -20.49 6.04
N GLU A 76 -7.06 -19.96 6.88
CA GLU A 76 -6.40 -18.66 6.66
C GLU A 76 -5.47 -18.66 5.45
N LEU A 77 -4.74 -19.76 5.22
CA LEU A 77 -3.86 -19.90 4.06
C LEU A 77 -4.65 -20.18 2.78
N ALA A 78 -5.81 -20.85 2.88
CA ALA A 78 -6.72 -21.07 1.76
C ALA A 78 -7.42 -19.76 1.31
N ALA A 79 -7.63 -18.81 2.23
CA ALA A 79 -8.11 -17.47 1.92
C ALA A 79 -7.12 -16.64 1.07
N GLY A 80 -5.84 -17.02 1.06
CA GLY A 80 -4.77 -16.44 0.23
C GLY A 80 -4.03 -15.26 0.90
N PHE A 81 -3.20 -14.57 0.11
CA PHE A 81 -2.37 -13.46 0.63
C PHE A 81 -3.20 -12.18 0.77
N GLY A 82 -3.44 -11.75 2.02
CA GLY A 82 -4.24 -10.58 2.38
C GLY A 82 -3.75 -9.27 1.77
N PHE A 83 -2.46 -9.15 1.42
CA PHE A 83 -1.95 -8.01 0.64
C PHE A 83 -2.56 -7.93 -0.78
N LEU A 84 -2.69 -9.06 -1.47
CA LEU A 84 -3.25 -9.11 -2.82
C LEU A 84 -4.75 -8.81 -2.80
N PHE A 85 -5.46 -9.26 -1.75
CA PHE A 85 -6.88 -8.95 -1.55
C PHE A 85 -7.13 -7.53 -1.06
N GLY A 86 -6.33 -7.01 -0.12
CA GLY A 86 -6.40 -5.61 0.32
C GLY A 86 -6.15 -4.63 -0.82
N ALA A 87 -5.13 -4.89 -1.65
CA ALA A 87 -4.88 -4.12 -2.87
C ALA A 87 -6.01 -4.28 -3.90
N ALA A 88 -6.62 -5.48 -4.02
CA ALA A 88 -7.79 -5.69 -4.89
C ALA A 88 -9.03 -4.94 -4.39
N THR A 89 -9.29 -4.88 -3.08
CA THR A 89 -10.42 -4.14 -2.48
C THR A 89 -10.25 -2.63 -2.65
N ILE A 90 -9.02 -2.13 -2.53
CA ILE A 90 -8.68 -0.71 -2.79
C ILE A 90 -8.81 -0.37 -4.29
N THR A 91 -8.42 -1.27 -5.20
CA THR A 91 -8.39 -1.01 -6.66
C THR A 91 -9.71 -1.30 -7.38
N SER A 92 -10.54 -2.22 -6.87
CA SER A 92 -11.84 -2.56 -7.46
C SER A 92 -12.96 -1.57 -7.13
N GLY A 93 -12.74 -0.66 -6.16
CA GLY A 93 -13.74 0.31 -5.71
C GLY A 93 -14.99 -0.33 -5.08
N THR A 94 -14.96 -1.64 -4.83
CA THR A 94 -16.01 -2.35 -4.07
C THR A 94 -15.78 -2.27 -2.56
N GLY A 95 -14.65 -1.73 -2.12
CA GLY A 95 -14.43 -1.23 -0.76
C GLY A 95 -14.66 0.27 -0.66
N SER A 96 -14.90 0.76 0.56
CA SER A 96 -15.40 2.10 0.91
C SER A 96 -14.53 3.31 0.52
N PHE A 97 -13.45 3.12 -0.26
CA PHE A 97 -12.57 4.20 -0.73
C PHE A 97 -12.38 4.15 -2.24
N SER A 98 -12.56 5.29 -2.91
CA SER A 98 -12.36 5.38 -4.35
C SER A 98 -10.87 5.40 -4.69
N TYR A 99 -10.45 4.52 -5.60
CA TYR A 99 -9.12 4.56 -6.23
C TYR A 99 -8.78 5.97 -6.76
N SER A 100 -9.76 6.72 -7.28
CA SER A 100 -9.55 8.07 -7.79
C SER A 100 -9.13 9.08 -6.72
N SER A 101 -9.59 8.92 -5.47
CA SER A 101 -9.23 9.78 -4.35
C SER A 101 -7.78 9.51 -3.90
N LEU A 102 -7.40 8.23 -3.82
CA LEU A 102 -6.02 7.82 -3.52
C LEU A 102 -5.05 8.25 -4.63
N GLN A 103 -5.43 8.05 -5.88
CA GLN A 103 -4.63 8.49 -7.03
C GLN A 103 -4.42 10.00 -7.01
N ALA A 104 -5.47 10.80 -6.74
CA ALA A 104 -5.35 12.24 -6.65
C ALA A 104 -4.40 12.68 -5.52
N LEU A 105 -4.43 12.01 -4.37
CA LEU A 105 -3.50 12.26 -3.29
C LEU A 105 -2.06 11.90 -3.66
N MET A 106 -1.85 10.76 -4.31
CA MET A 106 -0.53 10.35 -4.79
C MET A 106 0.04 11.34 -5.80
N ASP A 107 -0.78 11.82 -6.74
CA ASP A 107 -0.39 12.79 -7.78
C ASP A 107 -0.06 14.17 -7.19
N GLN A 108 -0.78 14.58 -6.13
CA GLN A 108 -0.63 15.90 -5.51
C GLN A 108 0.22 15.86 -4.22
N ARG A 109 0.85 14.73 -3.89
CA ARG A 109 1.53 14.51 -2.60
C ARG A 109 2.56 15.58 -2.24
N SER A 110 3.27 16.13 -3.23
CA SER A 110 4.28 17.18 -3.03
C SER A 110 3.70 18.54 -2.61
N ARG A 111 2.37 18.69 -2.67
CA ARG A 111 1.64 19.92 -2.32
C ARG A 111 0.88 19.79 -0.99
N LEU A 112 0.88 18.61 -0.39
CA LEU A 112 0.26 18.37 0.91
C LEU A 112 1.05 19.09 2.00
N GLN A 113 0.34 19.62 2.99
CA GLN A 113 0.93 20.37 4.11
C GLN A 113 0.24 19.97 5.40
N GLU A 114 1.01 19.98 6.49
CA GLU A 114 0.50 19.71 7.83
C GLU A 114 -0.60 20.71 8.23
N GLY A 115 -1.61 20.22 8.95
CA GLY A 115 -2.72 21.02 9.44
C GLY A 115 -3.65 21.58 8.36
N GLN A 116 -3.46 21.21 7.09
CA GLN A 116 -4.41 21.53 6.01
C GLN A 116 -5.41 20.39 5.81
N SER A 117 -6.52 20.72 5.16
CA SER A 117 -7.48 19.75 4.64
C SER A 117 -7.71 19.96 3.15
N TYR A 118 -7.96 18.87 2.42
CA TYR A 118 -8.12 18.87 0.98
C TYR A 118 -9.37 18.08 0.58
N LEU A 119 -10.22 18.70 -0.23
CA LEU A 119 -11.36 18.01 -0.84
C LEU A 119 -10.87 17.02 -1.91
N LEU A 120 -11.40 15.81 -1.85
CA LEU A 120 -11.06 14.73 -2.76
C LEU A 120 -12.12 14.58 -3.86
N PRO A 121 -11.72 14.05 -5.04
CA PRO A 121 -12.69 13.52 -5.99
C PRO A 121 -13.66 12.55 -5.31
N GLY A 122 -14.95 12.67 -5.62
CA GLY A 122 -16.01 11.87 -4.97
C GLY A 122 -16.62 12.51 -3.72
N GLY A 123 -16.12 13.67 -3.29
CA GLY A 123 -16.71 14.49 -2.22
C GLY A 123 -16.17 14.21 -0.81
N GLY A 124 -15.28 13.22 -0.65
CA GLY A 124 -14.56 12.99 0.61
C GLY A 124 -13.51 14.07 0.92
N GLU A 125 -12.91 13.98 2.09
CA GLU A 125 -11.89 14.92 2.56
C GLU A 125 -10.65 14.17 3.04
N PHE A 126 -9.47 14.72 2.73
CA PHE A 126 -8.20 14.33 3.33
C PHE A 126 -7.79 15.40 4.34
N GLN A 127 -7.76 15.03 5.61
CA GLN A 127 -7.61 15.96 6.73
C GLN A 127 -6.66 15.41 7.79
N GLU A 128 -6.50 16.15 8.89
CA GLU A 128 -5.68 15.74 10.04
C GLU A 128 -4.24 15.40 9.62
N ILE A 129 -3.70 16.19 8.69
CA ILE A 129 -2.40 15.90 8.10
C ILE A 129 -1.28 16.24 9.08
N GLU A 130 -0.43 15.26 9.38
CA GLU A 130 0.68 15.35 10.31
C GLU A 130 1.96 14.74 9.74
N GLY A 131 3.10 15.29 10.13
CA GLY A 131 4.42 14.73 9.82
C GLY A 131 4.72 13.54 10.74
N VAL A 132 5.04 12.39 10.16
CA VAL A 132 5.36 11.15 10.89
C VAL A 132 6.64 10.52 10.37
N THR A 133 7.33 9.76 11.22
CA THR A 133 8.48 8.94 10.81
C THR A 133 8.10 7.47 10.89
N ILE A 134 8.16 6.76 9.76
CA ILE A 134 7.82 5.35 9.65
C ILE A 134 9.05 4.62 9.11
N ALA A 135 9.60 3.67 9.89
CA ALA A 135 10.83 2.95 9.56
C ALA A 135 12.00 3.85 9.11
N GLY A 136 12.17 5.02 9.75
CA GLY A 136 13.22 5.98 9.40
C GLY A 136 12.93 6.84 8.16
N VAL A 137 11.77 6.68 7.52
CA VAL A 137 11.29 7.50 6.40
C VAL A 137 10.37 8.59 6.92
N PHE A 138 10.69 9.85 6.65
CA PHE A 138 9.80 10.97 6.94
C PHE A 138 8.65 10.99 5.94
N CYS A 139 7.43 11.06 6.46
CA CYS A 139 6.18 10.96 5.72
C CYS A 139 5.19 12.06 6.15
N LEU A 140 4.26 12.39 5.28
CA LEU A 140 3.00 13.05 5.68
C LEU A 140 1.90 12.01 5.75
N GLU A 141 1.26 11.89 6.91
CA GLU A 141 0.09 11.04 7.11
C GLU A 141 -1.15 11.90 7.27
N GLY A 142 -2.29 11.43 6.77
CA GLY A 142 -3.58 12.05 7.05
C GLY A 142 -4.72 11.04 6.95
N THR A 143 -5.91 11.51 7.31
CA THR A 143 -7.14 10.72 7.34
C THR A 143 -8.02 11.07 6.13
N VAL A 144 -8.36 10.06 5.35
CA VAL A 144 -9.41 10.10 4.34
C VAL A 144 -10.73 9.70 5.00
N VAL A 145 -11.71 10.59 4.93
CA VAL A 145 -13.09 10.31 5.36
C VAL A 145 -13.99 10.31 4.13
N ASN A 146 -14.81 9.27 3.99
CA ASN A 146 -15.76 9.18 2.88
C ASN A 146 -17.01 10.03 3.20
N ALA A 147 -17.38 10.94 2.30
CA ALA A 147 -18.59 11.75 2.48
C ALA A 147 -19.90 10.95 2.35
N GLN A 148 -19.85 9.76 1.77
CA GLN A 148 -20.99 8.87 1.56
C GLN A 148 -21.13 7.79 2.63
N ASP A 149 -20.08 7.60 3.45
CA ASP A 149 -20.01 6.57 4.48
C ASP A 149 -19.15 7.07 5.64
N ASP A 150 -19.81 7.55 6.70
CA ASP A 150 -19.16 8.03 7.92
C ASP A 150 -18.76 6.90 8.88
N THR A 151 -19.04 5.64 8.50
CA THR A 151 -18.64 4.46 9.25
C THR A 151 -17.27 3.94 8.82
N MET A 152 -16.65 4.52 7.80
CA MET A 152 -15.35 4.08 7.29
C MET A 152 -14.39 5.24 7.18
N ARG A 153 -13.15 5.04 7.63
CA ARG A 153 -12.05 5.98 7.41
C ARG A 153 -10.76 5.24 7.05
N MET A 154 -9.86 5.94 6.38
CA MET A 154 -8.55 5.40 6.03
C MET A 154 -7.45 6.40 6.39
N ARG A 155 -6.41 5.93 7.08
CA ARG A 155 -5.17 6.70 7.24
C ARG A 155 -4.17 6.28 6.18
N VAL A 156 -3.58 7.26 5.51
CA VAL A 156 -2.61 7.06 4.43
C VAL A 156 -1.38 7.90 4.69
N ALA A 157 -0.20 7.29 4.65
CA ALA A 157 1.08 7.98 4.74
C ALA A 157 1.76 8.08 3.37
N PHE A 158 2.33 9.23 3.07
CA PHE A 158 3.12 9.47 1.87
C PHE A 158 4.58 9.75 2.26
N ALA A 159 5.50 8.87 1.83
CA ALA A 159 6.94 9.11 1.97
C ALA A 159 7.38 10.40 1.27
N LEU A 160 8.23 11.17 1.95
CA LEU A 160 8.83 12.42 1.45
C LEU A 160 10.36 12.39 1.42
N SER A 161 11.02 11.72 2.38
CA SER A 161 12.49 11.74 2.47
C SER A 161 13.19 10.69 1.61
N HIS A 162 12.52 9.56 1.35
CA HIS A 162 13.08 8.42 0.62
C HIS A 162 12.06 7.84 -0.35
N PRO A 163 12.49 7.29 -1.49
CA PRO A 163 11.59 6.59 -2.41
C PRO A 163 11.08 5.32 -1.76
N VAL A 164 9.76 5.18 -1.64
CA VAL A 164 9.11 3.97 -1.15
C VAL A 164 8.18 3.44 -2.24
N PHE A 165 8.19 2.12 -2.45
CA PHE A 165 7.52 1.52 -3.62
C PHE A 165 6.01 1.57 -3.44
N ILE A 166 5.49 1.19 -2.27
CA ILE A 166 4.09 1.38 -1.87
C ILE A 166 4.01 2.40 -0.73
N SER A 167 2.81 2.91 -0.44
CA SER A 167 2.62 3.83 0.70
C SER A 167 3.18 3.22 2.00
N PRO A 168 3.98 3.98 2.80
CA PRO A 168 4.53 3.50 4.06
C PRO A 168 3.48 3.03 5.07
N ARG A 169 2.26 3.56 5.00
CA ARG A 169 1.13 3.07 5.80
C ARG A 169 -0.19 3.26 5.09
N LEU A 170 -0.97 2.20 5.08
CA LEU A 170 -2.40 2.22 4.76
C LEU A 170 -3.13 1.54 5.89
N LEU A 171 -3.98 2.27 6.62
CA LEU A 171 -4.78 1.74 7.71
C LEU A 171 -6.26 2.02 7.41
N SER A 172 -7.05 0.97 7.30
CA SER A 172 -8.50 1.05 7.14
C SER A 172 -9.17 0.76 8.47
N GLU A 173 -10.14 1.59 8.84
CA GLU A 173 -10.91 1.44 10.07
C GLU A 173 -12.40 1.52 9.77
N GLU A 174 -13.16 0.68 10.46
CA GLU A 174 -14.62 0.67 10.44
C GLU A 174 -15.16 1.07 11.81
N LYS A 175 -16.23 1.85 11.83
CA LYS A 175 -16.93 2.27 13.03
C LYS A 175 -17.92 1.19 13.46
N ARG A 176 -17.61 0.47 14.53
CA ARG A 176 -18.46 -0.56 15.14
C ARG A 176 -18.80 -0.14 16.56
N ASP A 177 -20.09 -0.04 16.89
CA ASP A 177 -20.58 0.41 18.21
C ASP A 177 -19.94 1.74 18.68
N ASP A 178 -19.86 2.71 17.78
CA ASP A 178 -19.22 4.03 17.97
C ASP A 178 -17.70 4.02 18.22
N VAL A 179 -17.03 2.88 18.05
CA VAL A 179 -15.57 2.72 18.16
C VAL A 179 -14.96 2.44 16.78
N TRP A 180 -13.85 3.09 16.47
CA TRP A 180 -13.06 2.77 15.27
C TRP A 180 -12.27 1.48 15.51
N VAL A 181 -12.49 0.50 14.65
CA VAL A 181 -11.84 -0.82 14.69
C VAL A 181 -11.00 -0.97 13.42
N GLU A 182 -9.72 -1.29 13.58
CA GLU A 182 -8.81 -1.59 12.48
C GLU A 182 -9.28 -2.86 11.76
N THR A 183 -9.60 -2.74 10.47
CA THR A 183 -9.99 -3.88 9.62
C THR A 183 -8.84 -4.34 8.73
N PHE A 184 -7.92 -3.42 8.41
CA PHE A 184 -6.73 -3.70 7.61
C PHE A 184 -5.62 -2.71 7.95
N ARG A 185 -4.38 -3.18 7.99
CA ARG A 185 -3.20 -2.31 8.05
C ARG A 185 -2.04 -2.86 7.25
N LEU A 186 -1.53 -2.06 6.34
CA LEU A 186 -0.21 -2.20 5.75
C LEU A 186 0.70 -1.18 6.43
N GLU A 187 1.85 -1.60 6.96
CA GLU A 187 2.80 -0.69 7.59
C GLU A 187 4.25 -1.10 7.28
N LEU A 188 5.04 -0.15 6.82
CA LEU A 188 6.47 -0.28 6.60
C LEU A 188 7.18 -0.39 7.97
N ILE A 189 7.82 -1.52 8.20
CA ILE A 189 8.53 -1.82 9.46
C ILE A 189 10.05 -1.74 9.31
N SER A 190 10.57 -1.89 8.08
CA SER A 190 11.99 -1.70 7.79
C SER A 190 12.19 -1.08 6.41
N TYR A 191 13.13 -0.15 6.33
CA TYR A 191 13.61 0.46 5.10
C TYR A 191 15.14 0.45 5.11
N GLU A 192 15.75 -0.21 4.14
CA GLU A 192 17.20 -0.33 4.04
C GLU A 192 17.65 -0.08 2.61
N HIS A 193 18.77 0.61 2.45
CA HIS A 193 19.44 0.77 1.17
C HIS A 193 20.88 0.28 1.26
N ALA A 194 21.27 -0.59 0.34
CA ALA A 194 22.63 -1.05 0.15
C ALA A 194 23.13 -0.59 -1.23
N GLU A 195 24.27 0.08 -1.26
CA GLU A 195 24.93 0.48 -2.51
C GLU A 195 25.33 -0.77 -3.32
N SER A 196 25.41 -0.67 -4.66
CA SER A 196 25.99 -1.75 -5.45
C SER A 196 27.50 -1.77 -5.24
N ASP A 197 28.07 -2.94 -4.93
CA ASP A 197 29.52 -3.14 -5.05
C ASP A 197 29.90 -2.88 -6.53
N GLY A 198 30.62 -1.77 -6.76
CA GLY A 198 31.05 -1.33 -8.09
C GLY A 198 32.07 -2.23 -8.76
#